data_AF-A0AAU6WX59-F1
#
_entry.id   AF-A0AAU6WX59-F1
#
_cell.length_a   1.000
_cell.length_b   1.000
_cell.length_c   1.000
_cell.angle_alpha   90.00
_cell.angle_beta   90.00
_cell.angle_gamma   90.00
#
_symmetry.space_group_name_H-M   'P 1'
#
loop_
_entity.id
_entity.type
_entity.pdbx_description
1 polymer ?
#
loop_
_entity_poly.entity_id
_entity_poly.type
_entity_poly.pdbx_seq_one_letter_code
_entity_poly.pdbx_strand_id
1 'polypeptide(L)'
;MKIPNINFREASTNGGRTKTAIFIYTGPGDPVPHLRQAVSLYVLNEGYNEFIDANMDNPWVRVIIFGLNDMDQTTFDSDIHHL
;
A
#
# COMPACT_ATOMS: atom_id res chain seq x y z
N MET A 1 -12.89 13.26 -3.72
CA MET A 1 -13.15 13.54 -2.29
C MET A 1 -11.82 13.48 -1.55
N LYS A 2 -11.53 14.41 -0.63
CA LYS A 2 -10.31 14.34 0.22
C LYS A 2 -10.69 13.75 1.58
N ILE A 3 -9.93 12.76 2.06
CA ILE A 3 -10.07 12.25 3.43
C ILE A 3 -9.10 13.03 4.32
N PRO A 4 -9.56 13.68 5.39
CA PRO A 4 -8.68 14.42 6.31
C PRO A 4 -7.58 13.53 6.89
N ASN A 5 -6.40 14.11 7.11
CA ASN A 5 -5.24 13.48 7.78
C ASN A 5 -4.66 12.24 7.09
N ILE A 6 -5.03 11.97 5.83
CA ILE A 6 -4.42 10.93 5.01
C ILE A 6 -3.44 11.54 4.02
N ASN A 7 -2.19 11.09 4.11
CA ASN A 7 -1.19 11.28 3.07
C ASN A 7 -1.14 10.04 2.18
N PHE A 8 -0.85 10.26 0.90
CA PHE A 8 -0.84 9.24 -0.12
C PHE A 8 0.46 9.33 -0.93
N ARG A 9 1.07 8.18 -1.19
CA ARG A 9 2.20 8.04 -2.12
C ARG A 9 1.94 6.83 -3.01
N GLU A 10 2.32 6.91 -4.27
CA GLU A 10 2.28 5.76 -5.16
C GLU A 10 3.52 5.66 -6.03
N ALA A 11 3.82 4.43 -6.45
CA ALA A 11 4.82 4.10 -7.44
C ALA A 11 4.29 2.97 -8.32
N SER A 12 4.74 2.90 -9.56
CA SER A 12 4.39 1.83 -10.49
C SER A 12 5.63 1.33 -11.21
N THR A 13 5.64 0.06 -11.59
CA THR A 13 6.72 -0.50 -12.40
C THR A 13 6.63 0.00 -13.84
N ASN A 14 7.75 -0.04 -14.56
CA ASN A 14 7.77 0.22 -15.99
C ASN A 14 6.83 -0.77 -16.69
N GLY A 15 5.79 -0.26 -17.34
CA GLY A 15 4.72 -1.05 -17.95
C GLY A 15 3.43 -1.15 -17.13
N GLY A 16 3.38 -0.57 -15.92
CA GLY A 16 2.15 -0.36 -15.13
C GLY A 16 1.48 -1.64 -14.59
N ARG A 17 2.15 -2.80 -14.71
CA ARG A 17 1.64 -4.10 -14.27
C ARG A 17 1.55 -4.23 -12.75
N THR A 18 2.49 -3.61 -12.04
CA THR A 18 2.53 -3.60 -10.58
C THR A 18 2.46 -2.17 -10.10
N LYS A 19 1.61 -1.91 -9.11
CA LYS A 19 1.50 -0.61 -8.45
C LYS A 19 1.58 -0.80 -6.95
N THR A 20 2.34 0.08 -6.30
CA THR A 20 2.43 0.15 -4.85
C THR A 20 1.88 1.49 -4.41
N ALA A 21 0.95 1.48 -3.47
CA ALA A 21 0.39 2.67 -2.85
C ALA A 21 0.58 2.63 -1.34
N ILE A 22 0.93 3.76 -0.74
CA ILE A 22 1.16 3.93 0.69
C ILE A 22 0.19 4.97 1.22
N PHE A 23 -0.65 4.57 2.17
CA PHE A 23 -1.59 5.43 2.89
C PHE A 23 -1.08 5.64 4.30
N ILE A 24 -0.96 6.90 4.70
CA ILE A 24 -0.40 7.29 6.00
C ILE A 24 -1.41 8.17 6.72
N TYR A 25 -1.92 7.71 7.86
CA TYR A 25 -2.81 8.50 8.71
C TYR A 25 -2.04 9.11 9.88
N THR A 26 -2.10 10.44 9.99
CA THR A 26 -1.42 11.23 11.04
C THR A 26 -2.40 11.98 11.95
N GLY A 27 -3.68 11.62 11.92
CA GLY A 27 -4.72 12.33 12.64
C GLY A 27 -4.91 11.85 14.08
N PRO A 28 -5.67 12.62 14.89
CA PRO A 28 -6.14 12.14 16.18
C PRO A 28 -7.32 11.16 15.99
N GLY A 29 -7.28 10.00 16.64
CA GLY A 29 -8.40 9.04 16.68
C GLY A 29 -8.06 7.66 16.11
N ASP A 30 -9.09 6.86 15.85
CA ASP A 30 -8.94 5.52 15.27
C ASP A 30 -8.60 5.62 13.77
N PRO A 31 -7.41 5.18 13.34
CA PRO A 31 -6.97 5.23 11.94
C PRO A 31 -7.73 4.25 11.03
N VAL A 32 -8.31 3.18 11.59
CA VAL A 32 -8.89 2.05 10.84
C VAL A 32 -10.00 2.50 9.88
N PRO A 33 -11.05 3.23 10.30
CA PRO A 33 -12.11 3.66 9.39
C PRO A 33 -11.59 4.61 8.30
N HIS A 34 -10.65 5.50 8.63
CA HIS A 34 -10.06 6.44 7.68
C HIS A 34 -9.27 5.71 6.59
N LEU A 35 -8.36 4.81 7.01
CA LEU A 35 -7.53 4.05 6.08
C LEU A 35 -8.37 3.07 5.26
N ARG A 36 -9.35 2.39 5.87
CA ARG A 36 -10.28 1.49 5.14
C ARG A 36 -11.08 2.25 4.07
N GLN A 37 -11.56 3.45 4.38
CA GLN A 37 -12.25 4.29 3.39
C GLN A 37 -11.31 4.69 2.25
N ALA A 38 -10.08 5.12 2.55
CA ALA A 38 -9.11 5.52 1.55
C ALA A 38 -8.72 4.38 0.61
N VAL A 39 -8.42 3.22 1.19
CA VAL A 39 -8.15 1.97 0.48
C VAL A 39 -9.32 1.63 -0.45
N SER A 40 -10.55 1.60 0.07
CA SER A 40 -11.75 1.26 -0.71
C SER A 40 -11.96 2.21 -1.90
N LEU A 41 -11.74 3.51 -1.72
CA LEU A 41 -11.86 4.49 -2.80
C LEU A 41 -10.73 4.38 -3.84
N TYR A 42 -9.55 3.90 -3.45
CA TYR A 42 -8.41 3.74 -4.35
C TYR A 42 -8.52 2.45 -5.18
N VAL A 43 -8.81 1.33 -4.54
CA VAL A 43 -8.83 0.00 -5.18
C VAL A 43 -10.12 -0.25 -5.95
N LEU A 44 -11.23 0.42 -5.59
CA LEU A 44 -12.55 0.20 -6.17
C LEU A 44 -12.93 -1.30 -6.14
N ASN A 45 -12.92 -1.97 -7.30
CA ASN A 45 -13.25 -3.39 -7.45
C ASN A 45 -12.03 -4.24 -7.86
N GLU A 46 -10.83 -3.68 -7.81
CA GLU A 46 -9.60 -4.35 -8.19
C GLU A 46 -9.07 -5.23 -7.06
N GLY A 47 -8.54 -6.41 -7.41
CA GLY A 47 -7.87 -7.28 -6.45
C GLY A 47 -6.54 -6.70 -6.00
N TYR A 48 -6.26 -6.71 -4.70
CA TYR A 48 -5.03 -6.16 -4.14
C TYR A 48 -4.55 -6.96 -2.94
N ASN A 49 -3.26 -6.80 -2.62
CA ASN A 49 -2.67 -7.29 -1.38
C ASN A 49 -2.45 -6.10 -0.44
N GLU A 50 -2.73 -6.29 0.85
CA GLU A 50 -2.63 -5.25 1.86
C GLU A 50 -1.64 -5.66 2.95
N PHE A 51 -0.70 -4.77 3.26
CA PHE A 51 0.27 -4.92 4.32
C PHE A 51 0.05 -3.80 5.33
N ILE A 52 -0.16 -4.17 6.58
CA ILE A 52 -0.47 -3.26 7.67
C ILE A 52 0.64 -3.40 8.70
N ASP A 53 1.14 -2.28 9.20
CA ASP A 53 2.05 -2.32 10.36
C ASP A 53 1.28 -2.85 11.57
N ALA A 54 1.70 -4.03 12.06
CA ALA A 54 1.05 -4.72 13.18
C ALA A 54 1.22 -3.99 14.51
N ASN A 55 2.27 -3.17 14.66
CA ASN A 55 2.52 -2.42 15.89
C ASN A 55 1.65 -1.17 15.97
N MET A 56 1.14 -0.69 14.83
CA MET A 56 0.18 0.40 14.76
C MET A 56 0.65 1.66 15.53
N ASP A 57 1.94 1.98 15.46
CA ASP A 57 2.46 3.21 16.03
C ASP A 57 2.15 4.39 15.10
N ASN A 58 1.69 5.51 15.65
CA ASN A 58 1.41 6.72 14.87
C ASN A 58 2.73 7.23 14.22
N PRO A 59 2.79 7.35 12.89
CA PRO A 59 1.68 7.27 11.95
C PRO A 59 1.30 5.87 11.48
N TRP A 60 0.00 5.63 11.41
CA TRP A 60 -0.53 4.37 10.89
C TRP A 60 -0.36 4.30 9.38
N VAL A 61 0.28 3.23 8.93
CA VAL A 61 0.58 3.01 7.51
C VAL A 61 -0.14 1.77 7.00
N ARG A 62 -0.75 1.90 5.81
CA ARG A 62 -1.14 0.76 4.99
C ARG A 62 -0.43 0.81 3.65
N VAL A 63 0.16 -0.30 3.26
CA VAL A 63 0.75 -0.49 1.94
C VAL A 63 -0.14 -1.41 1.13
N ILE A 64 -0.56 -0.95 -0.03
CA ILE A 64 -1.31 -1.73 -1.00
C ILE A 64 -0.38 -2.07 -2.16
N ILE A 65 -0.38 -3.34 -2.56
CA ILE A 65 0.29 -3.80 -3.78
C ILE A 65 -0.74 -4.41 -4.72
N PHE A 66 -0.87 -3.83 -5.90
CA PHE A 66 -1.65 -4.34 -7.02
C PHE A 66 -0.76 -5.14 -7.98
N GLY A 67 -1.28 -6.23 -8.55
CA GLY A 67 -0.58 -7.05 -9.55
C GLY A 67 0.47 -7.99 -8.96
N LEU A 68 0.53 -8.16 -7.63
CA LEU A 68 1.48 -9.07 -6.97
C LEU A 68 1.25 -10.54 -7.38
N ASN A 69 0.00 -10.93 -7.61
CA ASN A 69 -0.36 -12.30 -7.99
C ASN A 69 0.16 -12.69 -9.39
N ASP A 70 0.48 -11.68 -10.22
CA ASP A 70 0.99 -11.87 -11.58
C ASP A 70 2.52 -11.74 -11.66
N MET A 71 3.21 -11.64 -10.51
CA MET A 71 4.67 -11.54 -10.44
C MET A 71 5.32 -12.91 -10.41
N ASP A 72 6.42 -13.05 -11.15
CA ASP A 72 7.24 -14.26 -11.12
C ASP A 72 7.93 -14.41 -9.75
N GLN A 73 7.82 -15.59 -9.15
CA GLN A 73 8.54 -15.94 -7.94
C GLN A 73 9.86 -16.62 -8.30
N THR A 74 10.98 -16.05 -7.86
CA THR A 74 12.32 -16.60 -8.07
C THR A 74 13.04 -16.79 -6.73
N THR A 75 14.14 -17.56 -6.74
CA THR A 75 15.00 -17.69 -5.56
C THR A 75 15.84 -16.43 -5.40
N PHE A 76 15.93 -15.91 -4.16
CA PHE A 76 16.81 -14.81 -3.83
C PHE A 76 18.27 -15.21 -4.00
N ASP A 77 19.03 -14.32 -4.63
CA ASP A 77 20.46 -14.46 -4.91
C ASP A 77 21.13 -13.13 -4.54
N SER A 78 21.98 -13.18 -3.52
CA SER A 78 22.64 -12.01 -2.94
C SER A 78 23.70 -11.39 -3.84
N ASP A 79 24.11 -12.03 -4.93
CA ASP A 79 25.10 -11.45 -5.85
C ASP A 79 24.42 -10.57 -6.91
N ILE A 80 23.14 -10.81 -7.21
CA ILE A 80 22.38 -10.11 -8.25
C ILE A 80 21.25 -9.22 -7.71
N HIS A 81 20.63 -9.57 -6.59
CA HIS A 81 19.46 -8.87 -6.06
C HIS A 81 19.86 -7.83 -5.01
N HIS A 82 20.31 -6.67 -5.49
CA HIS A 82 20.61 -5.48 -4.68
C HIS A 82 19.63 -4.35 -5.00
N LEU A 83 19.31 -3.52 -4.00
CA LEU A 83 18.50 -2.30 -4.16
C LEU A 83 19.38 -1.08 -4.43
#